data_AF-A0A8S3JDJ4-F1
#
_entry.id   AF-A0A8S3JDJ4-F1
#
_cell.length_a   1.000
_cell.length_b   1.000
_cell.length_c   1.000
_cell.angle_alpha   90.00
_cell.angle_beta   90.00
_cell.angle_gamma   90.00
#
_symmetry.space_group_name_H-M   'P 1'
#
loop_
_entity.id
_entity.type
_entity.pdbx_description
1 polymer ?
#
loop_
_entity_poly.entity_id
_entity_poly.type
_entity_poly.pdbx_seq_one_letter_code
_entity_poly.pdbx_strand_id
1 'polypeptide(L)'
;GKAQQTAKTEIEKLKLSELKLEDAVKEAAKIIYQVHDEVKDRMFELELSWVGQINDGKHERVPTNVFNDAEKFAKASLEEADDDDDEI
;
A
#
# COMPACT_ATOMS: atom_id res chain seq x y z
N GLY A 1 -2.63 -4.42 -14.74
CA GLY A 1 -1.49 -5.33 -14.56
C GLY A 1 -1.98 -6.73 -14.21
N LYS A 2 -1.06 -7.68 -13.98
CA LYS A 2 -1.39 -9.09 -13.68
C LYS A 2 -2.32 -9.25 -12.46
N ALA A 3 -2.11 -8.47 -11.40
CA ALA A 3 -2.88 -8.52 -10.16
C ALA A 3 -4.03 -7.50 -10.08
N GLN A 4 -4.58 -7.05 -11.22
CA GLN A 4 -5.58 -5.97 -11.24
C GLN A 4 -6.85 -6.28 -10.41
N GLN A 5 -7.39 -7.50 -10.49
CA GLN A 5 -8.62 -7.86 -9.79
C GLN A 5 -8.43 -7.92 -8.27
N THR A 6 -7.32 -8.48 -7.80
CA THR A 6 -6.99 -8.54 -6.37
C THR A 6 -6.82 -7.13 -5.81
N ALA A 7 -6.03 -6.28 -6.49
CA ALA A 7 -5.84 -4.89 -6.07
C ALA A 7 -7.18 -4.11 -6.04
N LYS A 8 -8.05 -4.32 -7.04
CA LYS A 8 -9.38 -3.70 -7.06
C LYS A 8 -10.22 -4.11 -5.85
N THR A 9 -10.20 -5.40 -5.49
CA THR A 9 -10.95 -5.94 -4.36
C THR A 9 -10.52 -5.29 -3.04
N GLU A 10 -9.22 -5.13 -2.81
CA GLU A 10 -8.73 -4.45 -1.61
C GLU A 10 -9.10 -2.97 -1.57
N ILE A 11 -9.01 -2.26 -2.70
CA ILE A 11 -9.44 -0.86 -2.80
C ILE A 11 -10.94 -0.70 -2.48
N GLU A 12 -11.78 -1.65 -2.91
CA GLU A 12 -13.23 -1.63 -2.66
C GLU A 12 -13.59 -1.81 -1.18
N LYS A 13 -12.67 -2.32 -0.33
CA LYS A 13 -12.87 -2.40 1.12
C LYS A 13 -12.62 -1.06 1.82
N LEU A 14 -11.90 -0.13 1.18
CA LEU A 14 -11.51 1.14 1.76
C LEU A 14 -12.61 2.20 1.65
N LYS A 15 -12.78 3.00 2.70
CA LYS A 15 -13.66 4.18 2.68
C LYS A 15 -12.93 5.40 2.12
N LEU A 16 -12.69 5.39 0.81
CA LEU A 16 -11.87 6.40 0.11
C LEU A 16 -12.31 7.86 0.37
N SER A 17 -13.59 8.12 0.58
CA SER A 17 -14.12 9.45 0.86
C SER A 17 -13.74 10.01 2.23
N GLU A 18 -13.34 9.15 3.17
CA GLU A 18 -13.00 9.52 4.55
C GLU A 18 -11.49 9.41 4.82
N LEU A 19 -10.72 8.87 3.88
CA LEU A 19 -9.29 8.70 4.03
C LEU A 19 -8.53 10.02 3.85
N LYS A 20 -7.62 10.30 4.78
CA LYS A 20 -6.60 11.33 4.58
C LYS A 20 -5.57 10.82 3.58
N LEU A 21 -4.94 11.75 2.87
CA LEU A 21 -3.96 11.43 1.84
C LEU A 21 -2.79 10.59 2.38
N GLU A 22 -2.29 10.91 3.58
CA GLU A 22 -1.20 10.17 4.23
C GLU A 22 -1.60 8.71 4.54
N ASP A 23 -2.83 8.49 5.00
CA ASP A 23 -3.36 7.15 5.25
C ASP A 23 -3.59 6.41 3.92
N ALA A 24 -3.99 7.13 2.86
CA ALA A 24 -4.19 6.53 1.55
C ALA A 24 -2.88 6.02 0.95
N VAL A 25 -1.75 6.70 1.22
CA VAL A 25 -0.42 6.22 0.83
C VAL A 25 -0.05 4.93 1.56
N LYS A 26 -0.36 4.82 2.85
CA LYS A 26 -0.12 3.60 3.64
C LYS A 26 -0.94 2.41 3.12
N GLU A 27 -2.23 2.62 2.89
CA GLU A 27 -3.11 1.60 2.33
C GLU A 27 -2.69 1.20 0.91
N ALA A 28 -2.26 2.16 0.08
CA ALA A 28 -1.74 1.86 -1.25
C ALA A 28 -0.48 0.99 -1.19
N ALA A 29 0.48 1.31 -0.30
CA ALA A 29 1.67 0.49 -0.09
C ALA A 29 1.28 -0.93 0.34
N LYS A 30 0.40 -1.05 1.35
CA LYS A 30 -0.10 -2.34 1.85
C LYS A 30 -0.70 -3.19 0.74
N ILE A 31 -1.56 -2.61 -0.11
CA ILE A 31 -2.19 -3.35 -1.22
C ILE A 31 -1.14 -3.86 -2.20
N ILE A 32 -0.13 -3.06 -2.55
CA ILE A 32 0.94 -3.51 -3.45
C ILE A 32 1.71 -4.70 -2.87
N TYR A 33 2.04 -4.64 -1.58
CA TYR A 33 2.69 -5.74 -0.87
C TYR A 33 1.80 -6.99 -0.79
N GLN A 34 0.51 -6.85 -0.47
CA GLN A 34 -0.44 -7.97 -0.39
C GLN A 34 -0.69 -8.67 -1.72
N VAL A 35 -0.73 -7.91 -2.83
CA VAL A 35 -0.93 -8.51 -4.16
C VAL A 35 0.37 -9.04 -4.77
N HIS A 36 1.51 -8.76 -4.13
CA HIS A 36 2.81 -9.27 -4.51
C HIS A 36 3.08 -10.59 -3.78
N ASP A 37 3.14 -11.69 -4.53
CA ASP A 37 3.42 -13.01 -3.97
C ASP A 37 4.95 -13.17 -3.86
N GLU A 38 5.51 -12.94 -2.68
CA GLU A 38 6.97 -12.99 -2.42
C GLU A 38 7.60 -14.36 -2.73
N VAL A 39 6.79 -15.43 -2.78
CA VAL A 39 7.25 -16.80 -3.10
C VAL A 39 7.35 -16.98 -4.62
N LYS A 40 6.55 -16.28 -5.41
CA LYS A 40 6.47 -16.44 -6.88
C LYS A 40 7.08 -15.31 -7.68
N ASP A 41 7.12 -14.09 -7.16
CA ASP A 41 7.55 -12.90 -7.88
C ASP A 41 8.99 -12.49 -7.47
N ARG A 42 9.68 -11.77 -8.37
CA ARG A 42 11.03 -11.25 -8.10
C ARG A 42 10.93 -10.03 -7.18
N MET A 43 12.01 -9.73 -6.44
CA MET A 43 12.17 -8.47 -5.72
C MET A 43 11.68 -7.29 -6.55
N PHE A 44 10.81 -6.48 -5.95
CA PHE A 44 10.26 -5.28 -6.56
C PHE A 44 10.73 -4.02 -5.81
N GLU A 45 10.68 -2.89 -6.50
CA GLU A 45 10.86 -1.57 -5.89
C GLU A 45 9.48 -0.91 -5.80
N LEU A 46 9.11 -0.45 -4.59
CA LEU A 46 7.89 0.31 -4.41
C LEU A 46 8.13 1.78 -4.79
N GLU A 47 7.32 2.31 -5.71
CA GLU A 47 7.31 3.75 -6.01
C GLU A 47 5.94 4.35 -5.67
N LEU A 48 5.94 5.41 -4.86
CA LEU A 48 4.72 6.13 -4.45
C LEU A 48 4.80 7.60 -4.85
N SER A 49 3.69 8.12 -5.35
CA SER A 49 3.51 9.52 -5.68
C SER A 49 2.09 9.95 -5.38
N TRP A 50 1.89 11.25 -5.14
CA TRP A 50 0.59 11.79 -4.79
C TRP A 50 0.30 13.10 -5.50
N VAL A 51 -0.97 13.47 -5.49
CA VAL A 51 -1.45 14.78 -5.93
C VAL A 51 -2.67 15.13 -5.08
N GLY A 52 -2.72 16.34 -4.54
CA GLY A 52 -3.83 16.75 -3.70
C GLY A 52 -3.70 18.19 -3.21
N GLN A 53 -4.56 18.59 -2.29
CA GLN A 53 -4.48 19.94 -1.71
C GLN A 53 -3.19 20.17 -0.92
N ILE A 54 -2.55 19.09 -0.41
CA ILE A 54 -1.31 19.18 0.36
C ILE A 54 -0.14 19.78 -0.44
N ASN A 55 -0.19 19.66 -1.78
CA ASN A 55 0.89 20.05 -2.67
C ASN A 55 0.41 20.94 -3.82
N ASP A 56 -0.60 21.78 -3.55
CA ASP A 56 -1.18 22.73 -4.52
C ASP A 56 -1.67 22.04 -5.81
N GLY A 57 -2.14 20.80 -5.70
CA GLY A 57 -2.61 20.00 -6.84
C GLY A 57 -1.50 19.60 -7.80
N LYS A 58 -0.23 19.63 -7.37
CA LYS A 58 0.90 19.19 -8.19
C LYS A 58 1.18 17.72 -7.96
N HIS A 59 1.53 17.00 -9.02
CA HIS A 59 2.01 15.64 -8.87
C HIS A 59 3.47 15.66 -8.40
N GLU A 60 3.77 14.95 -7.32
CA GLU A 60 5.13 14.80 -6.81
C GLU A 60 5.32 13.42 -6.16
N ARG A 61 6.59 13.02 -6.00
CA ARG A 61 6.93 11.81 -5.25
C ARG A 61 6.60 12.01 -3.77
N VAL A 62 6.14 10.94 -3.13
CA VAL A 62 5.92 10.95 -1.69
C VAL A 62 7.25 11.22 -0.97
N PRO A 63 7.29 12.17 -0.02
CA PRO A 63 8.49 12.46 0.76
C PRO A 63 9.02 11.21 1.49
N THR A 64 10.34 11.11 1.65
CA THR A 64 11.01 9.92 2.19
C THR A 64 10.49 9.49 3.56
N ASN A 65 10.12 10.43 4.44
CA ASN A 65 9.55 10.10 5.75
C ASN A 65 8.21 9.38 5.61
N VAL A 66 7.30 9.89 4.77
CA VAL A 66 5.98 9.28 4.55
C VAL A 66 6.10 7.96 3.79
N PHE A 67 7.04 7.89 2.84
CA PHE A 67 7.34 6.65 2.12
C PHE A 67 7.80 5.55 3.07
N ASN A 68 8.77 5.84 3.95
CA ASN A 68 9.29 4.86 4.91
C ASN A 68 8.21 4.40 5.89
N ASP A 69 7.36 5.31 6.35
CA ASP A 69 6.24 4.97 7.24
C ASP A 69 5.21 4.06 6.53
N ALA A 70 4.90 4.33 5.26
CA ALA A 70 4.01 3.51 4.46
C ALA A 70 4.61 2.13 4.16
N GLU A 71 5.89 2.06 3.82
CA GLU A 71 6.59 0.81 3.57
C GLU A 71 6.65 -0.06 4.83
N LYS A 72 6.97 0.55 5.97
CA LYS A 72 6.98 -0.14 7.27
C LYS A 72 5.60 -0.67 7.65
N PHE A 73 4.56 0.15 7.48
CA PHE A 73 3.18 -0.26 7.74
C PHE A 73 2.75 -1.43 6.85
N ALA A 74 3.10 -1.39 5.57
CA ALA A 74 2.78 -2.45 4.63
C ALA A 74 3.45 -3.78 4.98
N LYS A 75 4.75 -3.75 5.32
CA LYS A 75 5.51 -4.94 5.75
C LYS A 75 4.94 -5.53 7.04
N ALA A 76 4.69 -4.69 8.05
CA ALA A 76 4.11 -5.15 9.33
C ALA A 76 2.72 -5.78 9.13
N SER A 77 1.90 -5.21 8.24
CA SER A 77 0.56 -5.75 7.93
C SER A 77 0.60 -7.12 7.22
N LEU A 78 1.71 -7.49 6.60
CA LEU A 78 1.90 -8.84 6.03
C LEU A 78 2.31 -9.82 7.13
N GLU A 79 3.28 -9.44 7.96
CA GLU A 79 3.75 -10.26 9.08
C GLU A 79 2.60 -10.62 10.04
N GLU A 80 1.73 -9.65 10.38
CA GLU A 80 0.55 -9.91 11.22
C GLU A 80 -0.50 -10.82 10.55
N ALA A 81 -0.57 -10.86 9.21
CA ALA A 81 -1.51 -11.71 8.50
C ALA A 81 -1.03 -13.16 8.35
N ASP A 82 0.29 -13.39 8.35
CA ASP A 82 0.88 -14.73 8.31
C ASP A 82 0.86 -15.43 9.69
N ASP A 83 0.98 -14.68 10.80
CA ASP A 83 0.97 -15.24 12.17
C ASP A 83 -0.42 -15.76 12.60
N ASP A 84 -1.51 -15.29 11.98
CA ASP A 84 -2.90 -15.75 12.22
C ASP A 84 -3.23 -17.08 11.50
N ASP A 85 -2.37 -17.59 10.60
CA ASP A 85 -2.57 -18.85 9.86
C ASP A 85 -1.87 -20.07 10.54
N ASP A 86 -1.09 -19.84 11.61
CA ASP A 86 -0.35 -20.86 12.38
C ASP A 86 -1.01 -21.27 13.73
N GLU A 87 -2.31 -20.97 13.93
CA GLU A 87 -3.15 -21.52 15.03
C GLU A 87 -4.33 -22.38 14.53
N ILE A 88 -4.05 -23.53 13.88
CA ILE A 88 -5.00 -24.69 13.80
C ILE A 88 -4.27 -26.03 13.99
#